data_AF-A0A2A2WDL5-F1
#
_entry.id   AF-A0A2A2WDL5-F1
#
_cell.length_a   1.000
_cell.length_b   1.000
_cell.length_c   1.000
_cell.angle_alpha   90.00
_cell.angle_beta   90.00
_cell.angle_gamma   90.00
#
_symmetry.space_group_name_H-M   'P 1'
#
loop_
_entity.id
_entity.type
_entity.pdbx_description
1 polymer ?
#
loop_
_entity_poly.entity_id
_entity_poly.type
_entity_poly.pdbx_seq_one_letter_code
_entity_poly.pdbx_strand_id
1 'polypeptide(L)'
;MKRTFQSIALAHAATIAVFLLSFGTCLAQGSEREKTDSNFEYLRQLADAIKIRPAGGAVDVTAFAQTTPVLRFGDATRETSDGVIWKIGRNRPLAMVAMEIVHKSDHNDVNYEFLCLTEQKFEMVARPGWSWRPSVSALTMKPLNGVPAPSLSKQTRIRQLKQLARRFEASEVYVGQNYRLRLMPQPIDQYVVDGRAGLDGAVFVFAHGTNPEVLLLLEATDNGWQFGFARLCGAAPQATFDGRIVWTKPAMDQIVSSWTSPYMGDAFTIDDQRSNLSAPQAK
;
A
#
# COMPACT_ATOMS: atom_id res chain seq x y z
N MET A 1 -6.56 -61.23 61.57
CA MET A 1 -6.95 -62.64 61.50
C MET A 1 -8.08 -62.79 60.48
N LYS A 2 -7.83 -63.41 59.30
CA LYS A 2 -8.84 -63.72 58.23
C LYS A 2 -9.56 -62.48 57.61
N ARG A 3 -10.14 -62.51 56.40
CA ARG A 3 -9.81 -63.18 55.11
C ARG A 3 -10.50 -62.37 53.99
N THR A 4 -9.86 -62.34 52.83
CA THR A 4 -10.37 -62.22 51.43
C THR A 4 -11.87 -62.02 51.17
N PHE A 5 -12.23 -61.16 50.20
CA PHE A 5 -12.84 -61.59 48.91
C PHE A 5 -12.67 -60.56 47.77
N GLN A 6 -12.76 -61.03 46.53
CA GLN A 6 -12.44 -60.32 45.29
C GLN A 6 -13.67 -59.63 44.66
N SER A 7 -13.41 -58.68 43.74
CA SER A 7 -14.20 -58.55 42.51
C SER A 7 -13.37 -57.92 41.37
N ILE A 8 -13.76 -58.20 40.12
CA ILE A 8 -12.97 -58.00 38.89
C ILE A 8 -13.56 -56.86 38.05
N ALA A 9 -12.73 -56.06 37.38
CA ALA A 9 -13.11 -55.34 36.15
C ALA A 9 -11.87 -55.00 35.28
N LEU A 10 -12.03 -55.05 33.96
CA LEU A 10 -10.97 -54.80 32.96
C LEU A 10 -10.76 -53.30 32.70
N ALA A 11 -9.49 -52.89 32.57
CA ALA A 11 -8.99 -51.70 31.85
C ALA A 11 -7.45 -51.78 31.77
N HIS A 12 -6.76 -51.35 30.72
CA HIS A 12 -7.12 -51.08 29.31
C HIS A 12 -5.84 -51.26 28.46
N ALA A 13 -5.95 -51.70 27.19
CA ALA A 13 -4.83 -51.68 26.24
C ALA A 13 -4.92 -50.46 25.32
N ALA A 14 -3.94 -49.57 25.36
CA ALA A 14 -3.89 -48.38 24.51
C ALA A 14 -3.11 -48.69 23.22
N THR A 15 -3.84 -48.97 22.14
CA THR A 15 -3.28 -49.24 20.82
C THR A 15 -2.74 -47.97 20.17
N ILE A 16 -1.51 -48.04 19.65
CA ILE A 16 -0.89 -47.00 18.83
C ILE A 16 -1.61 -46.93 17.49
N ALA A 17 -2.12 -45.74 17.13
CA ALA A 17 -2.60 -45.43 15.79
C ALA A 17 -2.01 -44.08 15.34
N VAL A 18 -1.03 -44.12 14.43
CA VAL A 18 -0.42 -42.96 13.77
C VAL A 18 -0.65 -43.11 12.27
N PHE A 19 -0.69 -41.99 11.55
CA PHE A 19 -0.87 -41.84 10.10
C PHE A 19 -2.25 -42.17 9.51
N LEU A 20 -3.00 -41.09 9.20
CA LEU A 20 -3.50 -40.77 7.85
C LEU A 20 -4.37 -39.50 7.88
N LEU A 21 -3.79 -38.30 7.74
CA LEU A 21 -4.53 -37.04 7.55
C LEU A 21 -3.60 -35.93 7.02
N SER A 22 -3.01 -36.12 5.82
CA SER A 22 -2.01 -35.19 5.26
C SER A 22 -2.17 -34.88 3.76
N PHE A 23 -3.28 -35.30 3.14
CA PHE A 23 -3.53 -35.07 1.70
C PHE A 23 -4.46 -33.90 1.38
N GLY A 24 -5.15 -33.32 2.37
CA GLY A 24 -6.12 -32.24 2.14
C GLY A 24 -5.50 -30.84 1.91
N THR A 25 -4.30 -30.58 2.43
CA THR A 25 -3.70 -29.24 2.43
C THR A 25 -3.11 -28.81 1.08
N CYS A 26 -2.72 -29.74 0.22
CA CYS A 26 -2.03 -29.41 -1.05
C CYS A 26 -2.98 -28.84 -2.11
N LEU A 27 -4.21 -29.35 -2.19
CA LEU A 27 -5.18 -28.93 -3.22
C LEU A 27 -5.75 -27.52 -2.96
N ALA A 28 -6.04 -27.19 -1.69
CA ALA A 28 -6.52 -25.85 -1.32
C ALA A 28 -5.48 -24.75 -1.61
N GLN A 29 -4.20 -25.02 -1.30
CA GLN A 29 -3.11 -24.09 -1.58
C GLN A 29 -2.87 -23.85 -3.07
N GLY A 30 -3.21 -24.81 -3.93
CA GLY A 30 -3.16 -24.64 -5.38
C GLY A 30 -4.19 -23.63 -5.89
N SER A 31 -5.46 -23.80 -5.51
CA SER A 31 -6.56 -22.97 -6.00
C SER A 31 -6.52 -21.53 -5.46
N GLU A 32 -6.12 -21.33 -4.20
CA GLU A 32 -5.93 -19.99 -3.63
C GLU A 32 -4.82 -19.23 -4.35
N ARG A 33 -3.70 -19.91 -4.64
CA ARG A 33 -2.56 -19.30 -5.35
C ARG A 33 -2.89 -18.95 -6.79
N GLU A 34 -3.57 -19.83 -7.52
CA GLU A 34 -4.02 -19.58 -8.89
C GLU A 34 -5.00 -18.39 -8.97
N LYS A 35 -5.96 -18.31 -8.03
CA LYS A 35 -6.86 -17.15 -7.91
C LYS A 35 -6.09 -15.86 -7.59
N THR A 36 -5.12 -15.94 -6.69
CA THR A 36 -4.26 -14.81 -6.29
C THR A 36 -3.44 -14.30 -7.47
N ASP A 37 -2.79 -15.17 -8.24
CA ASP A 37 -2.01 -14.74 -9.40
C ASP A 37 -2.91 -14.22 -10.55
N SER A 38 -4.12 -14.76 -10.73
CA SER A 38 -5.14 -14.22 -11.64
C SER A 38 -5.60 -12.81 -11.25
N ASN A 39 -5.78 -12.54 -9.96
CA ASN A 39 -6.18 -11.23 -9.43
C ASN A 39 -5.09 -10.17 -9.68
N PHE A 40 -3.82 -10.51 -9.48
CA PHE A 40 -2.70 -9.59 -9.74
C PHE A 40 -2.57 -9.23 -11.22
N GLU A 41 -2.68 -10.19 -12.12
CA GLU A 41 -2.62 -9.90 -13.56
C GLU A 41 -3.82 -9.06 -14.03
N TYR A 42 -5.00 -9.18 -13.40
CA TYR A 42 -6.12 -8.27 -13.62
C TYR A 42 -5.82 -6.84 -13.12
N LEU A 43 -5.33 -6.68 -11.88
CA LEU A 43 -4.91 -5.38 -11.35
C LEU A 43 -3.76 -4.74 -12.16
N ARG A 44 -2.89 -5.55 -12.76
CA ARG A 44 -1.85 -5.11 -13.68
C ARG A 44 -2.41 -4.62 -15.02
N GLN A 45 -3.35 -5.35 -15.63
CA GLN A 45 -4.03 -4.89 -16.85
C GLN A 45 -4.74 -3.55 -16.62
N LEU A 46 -5.33 -3.36 -15.44
CA LEU A 46 -5.91 -2.09 -15.02
C LEU A 46 -4.85 -0.99 -14.88
N ALA A 47 -3.66 -1.28 -14.31
CA ALA A 47 -2.55 -0.33 -14.25
C ALA A 47 -2.03 0.06 -15.65
N ASP A 48 -1.85 -0.92 -16.53
CA ASP A 48 -1.36 -0.74 -17.90
C ASP A 48 -2.38 0.04 -18.79
N ALA A 49 -3.67 0.01 -18.43
CA ALA A 49 -4.71 0.80 -19.07
C ALA A 49 -4.73 2.29 -18.66
N ILE A 50 -4.10 2.66 -17.53
CA ILE A 50 -4.05 4.04 -17.05
C ILE A 50 -3.21 4.90 -17.99
N LYS A 51 -3.85 5.92 -18.59
CA LYS A 51 -3.20 6.88 -19.48
C LYS A 51 -2.91 8.17 -18.72
N ILE A 52 -1.64 8.54 -18.67
CA ILE A 52 -1.19 9.79 -18.02
C ILE A 52 -0.72 10.76 -19.10
N ARG A 53 -1.18 12.00 -19.00
CA ARG A 53 -0.85 13.09 -19.93
C ARG A 53 -0.40 14.30 -19.12
N PRO A 54 0.79 14.84 -19.33
CA PRO A 54 1.15 16.13 -18.76
C PRO A 54 0.16 17.22 -19.22
N ALA A 55 -0.20 18.11 -18.31
CA ALA A 55 -1.22 19.14 -18.54
C ALA A 55 -0.61 20.54 -18.44
N GLY A 56 -0.25 21.11 -19.60
CA GLY A 56 0.31 22.46 -19.72
C GLY A 56 1.84 22.49 -19.60
N GLY A 57 2.45 23.39 -20.38
CA GLY A 57 3.89 23.66 -20.36
C GLY A 57 4.79 22.54 -20.92
N ALA A 58 6.10 22.81 -20.93
CA ALA A 58 7.14 21.87 -21.35
C ALA A 58 7.45 20.85 -20.23
N VAL A 59 6.48 20.01 -19.89
CA VAL A 59 6.67 18.90 -18.95
C VAL A 59 7.26 17.70 -19.70
N ASP A 60 8.28 17.08 -19.12
CA ASP A 60 8.87 15.84 -19.64
C ASP A 60 7.86 14.68 -19.53
N VAL A 61 7.28 14.29 -20.67
CA VAL A 61 6.34 13.17 -20.78
C VAL A 61 6.97 11.87 -20.29
N THR A 62 8.30 11.70 -20.43
CA THR A 62 9.00 10.49 -19.99
C THR A 62 9.07 10.37 -18.47
N ALA A 63 8.89 11.47 -17.73
CA ALA A 63 8.86 11.46 -16.27
C ALA A 63 7.72 10.60 -15.72
N PHE A 64 6.57 10.55 -16.42
CA PHE A 64 5.39 9.75 -16.07
C PHE A 64 5.35 8.37 -16.75
N ALA A 65 6.29 8.06 -17.65
CA ALA A 65 6.24 6.86 -18.49
C ALA A 65 6.59 5.55 -17.76
N GLN A 66 7.10 5.62 -16.52
CA GLN A 66 7.39 4.44 -15.71
C GLN A 66 6.29 4.23 -14.66
N THR A 67 5.53 3.14 -14.85
CA THR A 67 4.63 2.54 -13.87
C THR A 67 5.31 1.27 -13.32
N THR A 68 5.35 1.07 -12.00
CA THR A 68 6.03 -0.09 -11.38
C THR A 68 5.32 -0.51 -10.10
N PRO A 69 5.04 -1.81 -9.86
CA PRO A 69 4.40 -2.24 -8.62
C PRO A 69 5.45 -2.19 -7.50
N VAL A 70 5.17 -1.41 -6.46
CA VAL A 70 6.09 -1.17 -5.32
C VAL A 70 5.66 -1.89 -4.05
N LEU A 71 4.39 -2.27 -3.95
CA LEU A 71 3.88 -3.13 -2.89
C LEU A 71 2.75 -4.00 -3.43
N ARG A 72 2.74 -5.28 -3.06
CA ARG A 72 1.57 -6.17 -3.14
C ARG A 72 1.18 -6.57 -1.71
N PHE A 73 -0.11 -6.61 -1.42
CA PHE A 73 -0.68 -6.88 -0.11
C PHE A 73 -2.05 -7.57 -0.27
N GLY A 74 -2.65 -7.94 0.85
CA GLY A 74 -4.07 -8.23 0.98
C GLY A 74 -4.53 -7.77 2.35
N ASP A 75 -5.84 -7.72 2.61
CA ASP A 75 -6.37 -7.40 3.93
C ASP A 75 -7.59 -8.26 4.27
N ALA A 76 -7.34 -9.34 4.99
CA ALA A 76 -8.37 -10.22 5.51
C ALA A 76 -9.32 -9.53 6.51
N THR A 77 -8.97 -8.35 7.06
CA THR A 77 -9.85 -7.59 7.96
C THR A 77 -10.84 -6.67 7.22
N ARG A 78 -10.62 -6.41 5.93
CA ARG A 78 -11.48 -5.59 5.05
C ARG A 78 -12.02 -6.35 3.83
N GLU A 79 -11.90 -7.68 3.83
CA GLU A 79 -12.31 -8.57 2.73
C GLU A 79 -11.57 -8.30 1.39
N THR A 80 -10.40 -7.67 1.46
CA THR A 80 -9.50 -7.43 0.31
C THR A 80 -8.65 -8.68 0.04
N SER A 81 -8.84 -9.34 -1.11
CA SER A 81 -8.09 -10.56 -1.46
C SER A 81 -6.72 -10.28 -2.08
N ASP A 82 -6.58 -9.19 -2.84
CA ASP A 82 -5.32 -8.78 -3.45
C ASP A 82 -5.32 -7.25 -3.63
N GLY A 83 -4.20 -6.62 -3.32
CA GLY A 83 -4.01 -5.19 -3.38
C GLY A 83 -2.61 -4.84 -3.87
N VAL A 84 -2.48 -3.79 -4.67
CA VAL A 84 -1.21 -3.37 -5.27
C VAL A 84 -1.08 -1.85 -5.23
N ILE A 85 0.06 -1.36 -4.72
CA ILE A 85 0.48 0.04 -4.94
C ILE A 85 1.40 0.09 -6.16
N TRP A 86 1.01 0.90 -7.14
CA TRP A 86 1.80 1.26 -8.30
C TRP A 86 2.42 2.64 -8.12
N LYS A 87 3.73 2.72 -8.31
CA LYS A 87 4.48 3.96 -8.42
C LYS A 87 4.41 4.47 -9.85
N ILE A 88 4.10 5.76 -10.00
CA ILE A 88 4.28 6.52 -11.24
C ILE A 88 5.44 7.48 -11.04
N GLY A 89 6.46 7.38 -11.89
CA GLY A 89 7.63 8.24 -11.85
C GLY A 89 8.93 7.45 -11.96
N ARG A 90 9.85 7.89 -12.81
CA ARG A 90 11.15 7.21 -13.01
C ARG A 90 12.05 7.22 -11.77
N ASN A 91 12.15 8.37 -11.09
CA ASN A 91 13.02 8.58 -9.94
C ASN A 91 12.18 8.74 -8.67
N ARG A 92 12.04 9.97 -8.17
CA ARG A 92 11.07 10.34 -7.13
C ARG A 92 9.65 10.05 -7.64
N PRO A 93 8.77 9.40 -6.85
CA PRO A 93 7.37 9.24 -7.20
C PRO A 93 6.69 10.58 -7.49
N LEU A 94 5.98 10.66 -8.63
CA LEU A 94 5.16 11.80 -9.03
C LEU A 94 3.70 11.56 -8.62
N ALA A 95 3.25 10.31 -8.70
CA ALA A 95 1.97 9.86 -8.18
C ALA A 95 2.07 8.41 -7.70
N MET A 96 1.09 7.99 -6.89
CA MET A 96 0.84 6.59 -6.57
C MET A 96 -0.59 6.23 -6.95
N VAL A 97 -0.82 4.97 -7.31
CA VAL A 97 -2.15 4.38 -7.46
C VAL A 97 -2.20 3.11 -6.62
N ALA A 98 -2.99 3.09 -5.56
CA ALA A 98 -3.37 1.84 -4.91
C ALA A 98 -4.61 1.27 -5.62
N MET A 99 -4.65 -0.05 -5.80
CA MET A 99 -5.84 -0.76 -6.25
C MET A 99 -6.03 -2.01 -5.40
N GLU A 100 -7.29 -2.33 -5.07
CA GLU A 100 -7.66 -3.44 -4.19
C GLU A 100 -8.89 -4.16 -4.71
N ILE A 101 -8.87 -5.49 -4.75
CA ILE A 101 -10.06 -6.31 -5.02
C ILE A 101 -10.76 -6.59 -3.70
N VAL A 102 -11.90 -5.92 -3.51
CA VAL A 102 -12.75 -6.05 -2.31
C VAL A 102 -13.92 -6.96 -2.63
N HIS A 103 -14.10 -7.99 -1.82
CA HIS A 103 -15.28 -8.86 -1.92
C HIS A 103 -16.49 -8.20 -1.22
N LYS A 104 -17.67 -8.32 -1.82
CA LYS A 104 -18.97 -7.96 -1.23
C LYS A 104 -19.84 -9.22 -1.17
N SER A 105 -21.02 -9.10 -0.55
CA SER A 105 -22.01 -10.18 -0.44
C SER A 105 -22.47 -10.77 -1.78
N ASP A 106 -22.49 -9.94 -2.82
CA ASP A 106 -23.24 -10.13 -4.07
C ASP A 106 -22.43 -9.78 -5.33
N HIS A 107 -21.29 -9.10 -5.18
CA HIS A 107 -20.38 -8.72 -6.25
C HIS A 107 -18.94 -8.54 -5.72
N ASN A 108 -18.00 -8.22 -6.60
CA ASN A 108 -16.65 -7.82 -6.23
C ASN A 108 -16.39 -6.42 -6.77
N ASP A 109 -15.67 -5.57 -6.04
CA ASP A 109 -15.23 -4.26 -6.51
C ASP A 109 -13.71 -4.24 -6.73
N VAL A 110 -13.25 -3.37 -7.63
CA VAL A 110 -11.91 -2.78 -7.53
C VAL A 110 -12.04 -1.40 -6.91
N ASN A 111 -11.49 -1.24 -5.72
CA ASN A 111 -11.25 0.07 -5.12
C ASN A 111 -9.96 0.66 -5.69
N TYR A 112 -9.96 1.96 -5.90
CA TYR A 112 -8.82 2.76 -6.32
C TYR A 112 -8.54 3.87 -5.33
N GLU A 113 -7.26 4.13 -5.11
CA GLU A 113 -6.80 5.36 -4.51
C GLU A 113 -5.73 6.01 -5.38
N PHE A 114 -6.03 7.20 -5.89
CA PHE A 114 -5.13 8.01 -6.69
C PHE A 114 -4.51 9.10 -5.83
N LEU A 115 -3.19 9.21 -5.85
CA LEU A 115 -2.45 10.10 -4.96
C LEU A 115 -1.39 10.92 -5.71
N CYS A 116 -1.50 12.26 -5.63
CA CYS A 116 -0.59 13.19 -6.27
C CYS A 116 0.57 13.56 -5.33
N LEU A 117 1.82 13.40 -5.77
CA LEU A 117 3.02 13.67 -4.96
C LEU A 117 3.93 14.76 -5.58
N THR A 118 3.43 15.44 -6.61
CA THR A 118 4.14 16.44 -7.42
C THR A 118 3.30 17.69 -7.62
N GLU A 119 3.94 18.84 -7.85
CA GLU A 119 3.27 20.06 -8.29
C GLU A 119 3.10 20.14 -9.81
N GLN A 120 3.77 19.25 -10.57
CA GLN A 120 3.60 19.14 -12.01
C GLN A 120 2.15 18.77 -12.34
N LYS A 121 1.52 19.53 -13.23
CA LYS A 121 0.12 19.30 -13.59
C LYS A 121 0.02 18.17 -14.62
N PHE A 122 -0.92 17.25 -14.39
CA PHE A 122 -1.20 16.13 -15.28
C PHE A 122 -2.69 15.79 -15.27
N GLU A 123 -3.12 15.09 -16.30
CA GLU A 123 -4.39 14.36 -16.38
C GLU A 123 -4.07 12.86 -16.30
N MET A 124 -4.86 12.13 -15.50
CA MET A 124 -4.89 10.68 -15.48
C MET A 124 -6.26 10.18 -15.92
N VAL A 125 -6.29 9.28 -16.90
CA VAL A 125 -7.49 8.62 -17.42
C VAL A 125 -7.36 7.12 -17.15
N ALA A 126 -8.06 6.62 -16.14
CA ALA A 126 -8.07 5.20 -15.78
C ALA A 126 -9.03 4.37 -16.63
N ARG A 127 -10.18 4.95 -17.04
CA ARG A 127 -11.21 4.28 -17.86
C ARG A 127 -12.01 5.29 -18.70
N PRO A 128 -12.75 4.87 -19.74
CA PRO A 128 -13.61 5.77 -20.51
C PRO A 128 -14.59 6.54 -19.61
N GLY A 129 -14.75 7.84 -19.85
CA GLY A 129 -15.60 8.73 -19.03
C GLY A 129 -15.02 9.12 -17.66
N TRP A 130 -13.86 8.59 -17.26
CA TRP A 130 -13.22 8.88 -15.97
C TRP A 130 -11.91 9.64 -16.18
N SER A 131 -11.73 10.77 -15.49
CA SER A 131 -10.49 11.55 -15.52
C SER A 131 -10.24 12.27 -14.21
N TRP A 132 -9.02 12.18 -13.70
CA TRP A 132 -8.54 12.92 -12.52
C TRP A 132 -7.42 13.89 -12.92
N ARG A 133 -7.49 15.13 -12.43
CA ARG A 133 -6.62 16.25 -12.81
C ARG A 133 -6.18 17.02 -11.56
N PRO A 134 -5.30 16.44 -10.71
CA PRO A 134 -4.94 17.04 -9.43
C PRO A 134 -4.34 18.43 -9.60
N SER A 135 -4.87 19.39 -8.85
CA SER A 135 -4.48 20.79 -8.91
C SER A 135 -3.26 21.12 -8.04
N VAL A 136 -2.97 20.31 -7.02
CA VAL A 136 -1.89 20.48 -6.04
C VAL A 136 -1.29 19.13 -5.64
N SER A 137 -0.12 19.12 -5.00
CA SER A 137 0.45 17.94 -4.37
C SER A 137 -0.28 17.58 -3.06
N ALA A 138 -0.42 16.29 -2.76
CA ALA A 138 -0.81 15.81 -1.41
C ALA A 138 0.34 15.96 -0.40
N LEU A 139 1.56 16.07 -0.92
CA LEU A 139 2.82 15.96 -0.20
C LEU A 139 3.46 17.34 0.00
N THR A 140 3.57 17.75 1.26
CA THR A 140 4.37 18.90 1.69
C THR A 140 5.60 18.38 2.44
N MET A 141 6.80 18.61 1.89
CA MET A 141 8.05 18.27 2.57
C MET A 141 8.37 19.32 3.66
N LYS A 142 8.86 18.86 4.80
CA LYS A 142 9.26 19.66 5.97
C LYS A 142 10.68 19.26 6.42
N PRO A 143 11.54 20.21 6.84
CA PRO A 143 12.83 19.88 7.42
C PRO A 143 12.70 18.99 8.67
N LEU A 144 13.56 17.97 8.78
CA LEU A 144 13.64 17.08 9.93
C LEU A 144 14.82 17.51 10.82
N ASN A 145 14.55 18.40 11.76
CA ASN A 145 15.54 18.98 12.65
C ASN A 145 15.84 18.08 13.87
N GLY A 146 16.99 18.28 14.53
CA GLY A 146 17.34 17.53 15.74
C GLY A 146 17.74 16.07 15.50
N VAL A 147 18.26 15.76 14.31
CA VAL A 147 18.75 14.43 13.92
C VAL A 147 20.15 14.52 13.28
N PRO A 148 20.96 13.44 13.30
CA PRO A 148 22.25 13.45 12.61
C PRO A 148 22.11 13.69 11.11
N ALA A 149 23.00 14.53 10.55
CA ALA A 149 23.01 14.85 9.13
C ALA A 149 23.15 13.59 8.23
N PRO A 150 22.67 13.63 6.97
CA PRO A 150 22.88 12.55 6.01
C PRO A 150 24.37 12.21 5.87
N SER A 151 24.72 10.93 6.03
CA SER A 151 26.09 10.46 5.85
C SER A 151 26.54 10.63 4.39
N LEU A 152 27.84 10.81 4.15
CA LEU A 152 28.39 10.75 2.79
C LEU A 152 28.35 9.32 2.21
N SER A 153 28.34 8.29 3.06
CA SER A 153 28.23 6.89 2.64
C SER A 153 26.77 6.49 2.36
N LYS A 154 26.48 6.04 1.14
CA LYS A 154 25.15 5.56 0.71
C LYS A 154 24.62 4.44 1.62
N GLN A 155 25.46 3.46 1.96
CA GLN A 155 25.06 2.37 2.86
C GLN A 155 24.67 2.91 4.26
N THR A 156 25.37 3.93 4.76
CA THR A 156 25.01 4.57 6.03
C THR A 156 23.74 5.41 5.92
N ARG A 157 23.52 6.16 4.84
CA ARG A 157 22.25 6.88 4.62
C ARG A 157 21.04 5.94 4.58
N ILE A 158 21.14 4.78 3.93
CA ILE A 158 20.05 3.79 3.91
C ILE A 158 19.76 3.24 5.32
N ARG A 159 20.78 3.10 6.18
CA ARG A 159 20.58 2.78 7.60
C ARG A 159 19.92 3.94 8.36
N GLN A 160 20.37 5.18 8.13
CA GLN A 160 19.78 6.39 8.74
C GLN A 160 18.30 6.54 8.35
N LEU A 161 17.93 6.38 7.07
CA LEU A 161 16.53 6.39 6.61
C LEU A 161 15.66 5.42 7.42
N LYS A 162 16.11 4.17 7.61
CA LYS A 162 15.37 3.15 8.38
C LYS A 162 15.34 3.43 9.89
N GLN A 163 16.35 4.09 10.43
CA GLN A 163 16.38 4.54 11.84
C GLN A 163 15.46 5.74 12.07
N LEU A 164 15.42 6.69 11.14
CA LEU A 164 14.56 7.86 11.18
C LEU A 164 13.09 7.48 11.01
N ALA A 165 12.76 6.59 10.05
CA ALA A 165 11.40 6.08 9.86
C ALA A 165 10.79 5.49 11.15
N ARG A 166 11.60 4.79 11.95
CA ARG A 166 11.18 4.16 13.23
C ARG A 166 10.88 5.15 14.36
N ARG A 167 11.22 6.44 14.22
CA ARG A 167 10.87 7.51 15.17
C ARG A 167 9.55 8.20 14.84
N PHE A 168 9.00 7.90 13.66
CA PHE A 168 7.64 8.28 13.32
C PHE A 168 6.66 7.19 13.75
N GLU A 169 5.49 7.61 14.22
CA GLU A 169 4.35 6.75 14.44
C GLU A 169 3.16 7.29 13.65
N ALA A 170 2.20 6.42 13.33
CA ALA A 170 0.96 6.84 12.71
C ALA A 170 -0.25 6.11 13.33
N SER A 171 -1.40 6.75 13.25
CA SER A 171 -2.69 6.27 13.72
C SER A 171 -3.79 6.82 12.83
N GLU A 172 -4.94 6.18 12.80
CA GLU A 172 -6.13 6.74 12.16
C GLU A 172 -7.36 6.64 13.06
N VAL A 173 -8.33 7.52 12.83
CA VAL A 173 -9.68 7.39 13.41
C VAL A 173 -10.66 6.96 12.31
N TYR A 174 -11.28 5.82 12.50
CA TYR A 174 -12.28 5.24 11.60
C TYR A 174 -13.51 4.81 12.41
N VAL A 175 -14.71 5.29 12.02
CA VAL A 175 -15.99 5.08 12.75
C VAL A 175 -15.86 5.37 14.26
N GLY A 176 -15.15 6.44 14.61
CA GLY A 176 -14.92 6.87 16.01
C GLY A 176 -13.90 6.03 16.81
N GLN A 177 -13.38 4.94 16.26
CA GLN A 177 -12.33 4.12 16.89
C GLN A 177 -10.94 4.56 16.42
N ASN A 178 -9.94 4.49 17.31
CA ASN A 178 -8.55 4.84 16.99
C ASN A 178 -7.73 3.57 16.76
N TYR A 179 -7.12 3.46 15.57
CA TYR A 179 -6.27 2.35 15.16
C TYR A 179 -4.82 2.82 15.05
N ARG A 180 -3.90 2.13 15.72
CA ARG A 180 -2.46 2.37 15.55
C ARG A 180 -1.98 1.68 14.29
N LEU A 181 -1.29 2.41 13.42
CA LEU A 181 -0.76 1.90 12.17
C LEU A 181 0.67 1.37 12.38
N ARG A 182 0.94 0.19 11.83
CA ARG A 182 2.23 -0.50 11.93
C ARG A 182 3.15 -0.04 10.80
N LEU A 183 4.33 0.49 11.15
CA LEU A 183 5.39 0.77 10.17
C LEU A 183 5.85 -0.52 9.48
N MET A 184 5.87 -0.52 8.14
CA MET A 184 6.61 -1.48 7.34
C MET A 184 8.11 -1.13 7.39
N PRO A 185 8.98 -2.00 7.94
CA PRO A 185 10.37 -1.63 8.25
C PRO A 185 11.30 -1.58 7.04
N GLN A 186 10.85 -2.07 5.88
CA GLN A 186 11.50 -1.87 4.60
C GLN A 186 10.71 -0.80 3.83
N PRO A 187 11.38 0.14 3.15
CA PRO A 187 10.70 1.05 2.25
C PRO A 187 10.18 0.30 1.03
N ILE A 188 9.01 0.68 0.53
CA ILE A 188 8.40 0.13 -0.69
C ILE A 188 9.09 0.68 -1.95
N ASP A 189 9.71 1.84 -1.85
CA ASP A 189 10.45 2.47 -2.94
C ASP A 189 11.71 3.19 -2.40
N GLN A 190 12.78 3.19 -3.20
CA GLN A 190 14.03 3.91 -2.95
C GLN A 190 14.48 4.57 -4.24
N TYR A 191 14.80 5.87 -4.16
CA TYR A 191 15.08 6.70 -5.33
C TYR A 191 16.20 7.70 -5.05
N VAL A 192 16.67 8.35 -6.10
CA VAL A 192 17.60 9.48 -6.01
C VAL A 192 16.81 10.78 -6.17
N VAL A 193 16.91 11.67 -5.18
CA VAL A 193 16.26 12.99 -5.16
C VAL A 193 16.91 13.86 -6.24
N ASP A 194 16.09 14.49 -7.08
CA ASP A 194 16.51 15.30 -8.24
C ASP A 194 17.49 14.61 -9.22
N GLY A 195 17.66 13.29 -9.15
CA GLY A 195 18.72 12.57 -9.86
C GLY A 195 20.15 12.87 -9.34
N ARG A 196 20.31 13.62 -8.25
CA ARG A 196 21.60 14.04 -7.70
C ARG A 196 22.21 12.95 -6.80
N ALA A 197 23.29 12.35 -7.26
CA ALA A 197 24.02 11.33 -6.50
C ALA A 197 24.44 11.86 -5.11
N GLY A 198 24.10 11.13 -4.05
CA GLY A 198 24.29 11.58 -2.66
C GLY A 198 22.97 11.88 -1.95
N LEU A 199 21.94 12.27 -2.68
CA LEU A 199 20.60 12.54 -2.15
C LEU A 199 19.70 11.32 -2.36
N ASP A 200 19.75 10.36 -1.43
CA ASP A 200 18.87 9.20 -1.44
C ASP A 200 17.53 9.53 -0.75
N GLY A 201 16.41 9.10 -1.34
CA GLY A 201 15.06 9.17 -0.80
C GLY A 201 14.40 7.80 -0.72
N ALA A 202 13.40 7.67 0.16
CA ALA A 202 12.66 6.43 0.35
C ALA A 202 11.20 6.68 0.72
N VAL A 203 10.32 5.75 0.33
CA VAL A 203 8.91 5.71 0.72
C VAL A 203 8.68 4.55 1.69
N PHE A 204 8.20 4.86 2.89
CA PHE A 204 7.76 3.91 3.90
C PHE A 204 6.23 3.91 4.00
N VAL A 205 5.67 2.78 4.46
CA VAL A 205 4.23 2.60 4.65
C VAL A 205 3.94 2.39 6.14
N PHE A 206 2.90 3.05 6.63
CA PHE A 206 2.21 2.67 7.85
C PHE A 206 0.88 2.00 7.48
N ALA A 207 0.65 0.81 8.02
CA ALA A 207 -0.45 -0.06 7.62
C ALA A 207 -1.35 -0.48 8.80
N HIS A 208 -2.65 -0.57 8.57
CA HIS A 208 -3.56 -1.28 9.47
C HIS A 208 -3.50 -2.78 9.12
N GLY A 209 -2.93 -3.60 10.01
CA GLY A 209 -2.61 -4.99 9.68
C GLY A 209 -1.58 -5.07 8.54
N THR A 210 -2.07 -5.34 7.34
CA THR A 210 -1.33 -5.33 6.06
C THR A 210 -1.82 -4.28 5.06
N ASN A 211 -2.96 -3.62 5.31
CA ASN A 211 -3.48 -2.58 4.43
C ASN A 211 -2.70 -1.26 4.59
N PRO A 212 -2.08 -0.70 3.53
CA PRO A 212 -1.41 0.60 3.58
C PRO A 212 -2.42 1.74 3.84
N GLU A 213 -2.22 2.56 4.88
CA GLU A 213 -3.12 3.71 5.15
C GLU A 213 -2.40 5.07 5.03
N VAL A 214 -1.08 5.11 5.28
CA VAL A 214 -0.28 6.35 5.26
C VAL A 214 1.11 6.09 4.66
N LEU A 215 1.52 6.95 3.73
CA LEU A 215 2.88 7.01 3.20
C LEU A 215 3.73 8.03 3.96
N LEU A 216 4.96 7.65 4.28
CA LEU A 216 6.04 8.54 4.75
C LEU A 216 7.13 8.60 3.69
N LEU A 217 7.38 9.79 3.14
CA LEU A 217 8.54 10.06 2.30
C LEU A 217 9.64 10.69 3.15
N LEU A 218 10.84 10.11 3.10
CA LEU A 218 12.04 10.63 3.74
C LEU A 218 13.13 10.84 2.69
N GLU A 219 13.73 12.02 2.69
CA GLU A 219 14.69 12.44 1.66
C GLU A 219 15.93 13.08 2.32
N ALA A 220 17.12 12.71 1.85
CA ALA A 220 18.34 13.47 2.11
C ALA A 220 18.39 14.68 1.17
N THR A 221 18.81 15.83 1.70
CA THR A 221 19.05 17.08 0.98
C THR A 221 20.40 17.67 1.39
N ASP A 222 20.88 18.68 0.67
CA ASP A 222 22.10 19.41 1.02
C ASP A 222 21.99 20.10 2.40
N ASN A 223 20.77 20.41 2.84
CA ASN A 223 20.47 21.07 4.12
C ASN A 223 20.15 20.09 5.27
N GLY A 224 20.30 18.77 5.04
CA GLY A 224 19.96 17.74 6.01
C GLY A 224 18.80 16.85 5.56
N TRP A 225 18.06 16.28 6.50
CA TRP A 225 16.91 15.42 6.20
C TRP A 225 15.63 16.24 6.04
N GLN A 226 14.73 15.80 5.16
CA GLN A 226 13.35 16.27 5.11
C GLN A 226 12.38 15.10 5.07
N PHE A 227 11.15 15.34 5.51
CA PHE A 227 10.07 14.35 5.57
C PHE A 227 8.76 14.91 5.05
N GLY A 228 7.88 14.05 4.55
CA GLY A 228 6.52 14.42 4.19
C GLY A 228 5.59 13.21 4.28
N PHE A 229 4.31 13.48 4.50
CA PHE A 229 3.29 12.45 4.68
C PHE A 229 2.15 12.63 3.67
N ALA A 230 1.60 11.51 3.24
CA ALA A 230 0.45 11.44 2.35
C ALA A 230 -0.51 10.31 2.76
N ARG A 231 -1.81 10.48 2.51
CA ARG A 231 -2.84 9.49 2.85
C ARG A 231 -2.98 8.44 1.74
N LEU A 232 -3.27 7.21 2.14
CA LEU A 232 -3.80 6.13 1.32
C LEU A 232 -4.97 5.48 2.10
N CYS A 233 -5.93 6.29 2.52
CA CYS A 233 -7.08 5.80 3.28
C CYS A 233 -8.24 6.79 3.23
N GLY A 234 -9.45 6.30 3.56
CA GLY A 234 -10.65 7.12 3.78
C GLY A 234 -10.78 7.72 5.19
N ALA A 235 -10.10 7.15 6.19
CA ALA A 235 -10.19 7.49 7.62
C ALA A 235 -9.59 8.89 7.96
N ALA A 236 -9.50 9.28 9.23
CA ALA A 236 -8.78 10.49 9.64
C ALA A 236 -7.36 10.14 10.15
N PRO A 237 -6.32 10.13 9.29
CA PRO A 237 -4.98 9.73 9.70
C PRO A 237 -4.20 10.88 10.37
N GLN A 238 -3.30 10.49 11.26
CA GLN A 238 -2.37 11.35 11.99
C GLN A 238 -1.00 10.69 12.04
N ALA A 239 0.06 11.49 11.98
CA ALA A 239 1.43 11.04 12.22
C ALA A 239 2.14 11.90 13.28
N THR A 240 2.95 11.23 14.09
CA THR A 240 3.81 11.86 15.11
C THR A 240 5.29 11.60 14.81
N PHE A 241 6.16 12.43 15.37
CA PHE A 241 7.61 12.21 15.44
C PHE A 241 8.06 12.45 16.88
N ASP A 242 8.71 11.45 17.50
CA ASP A 242 9.04 11.45 18.93
C ASP A 242 7.86 11.92 19.83
N GLY A 243 6.65 11.43 19.56
CA GLY A 243 5.43 11.76 20.30
C GLY A 243 4.77 13.12 19.97
N ARG A 244 5.35 13.94 19.10
CA ARG A 244 4.76 15.23 18.67
C ARG A 244 4.01 15.08 17.34
N ILE A 245 2.78 15.58 17.25
CA ILE A 245 2.00 15.57 16.00
C ILE A 245 2.70 16.43 14.95
N VAL A 246 2.95 15.87 13.76
CA VAL A 246 3.63 16.56 12.64
C VAL A 246 2.78 16.65 11.38
N TRP A 247 1.73 15.84 11.26
CA TRP A 247 0.80 15.79 10.14
C TRP A 247 -0.54 15.17 10.55
N THR A 248 -1.63 15.69 10.00
CA THR A 248 -2.99 15.14 10.13
C THR A 248 -3.75 15.33 8.81
N LYS A 249 -4.81 14.54 8.60
CA LYS A 249 -5.87 14.83 7.62
C LYS A 249 -7.25 14.51 8.24
N PRO A 250 -8.31 15.25 7.86
CA PRO A 250 -9.68 14.86 8.18
C PRO A 250 -10.07 13.58 7.44
N ALA A 251 -11.16 12.94 7.87
CA ALA A 251 -11.74 11.82 7.14
C ALA A 251 -12.35 12.28 5.80
N MET A 252 -12.50 11.38 4.83
CA MET A 252 -12.94 11.75 3.48
C MET A 252 -14.40 12.22 3.41
N ASP A 253 -15.25 11.78 4.34
CA ASP A 253 -16.62 12.26 4.53
C ASP A 253 -16.68 13.72 5.05
N GLN A 254 -15.57 14.22 5.62
CA GLN A 254 -15.41 15.60 6.10
C GLN A 254 -14.77 16.54 5.06
N ILE A 255 -14.45 16.03 3.87
CA ILE A 255 -13.78 16.77 2.79
C ILE A 255 -14.67 16.78 1.55
N VAL A 256 -14.82 17.93 0.90
CA VAL A 256 -15.44 17.98 -0.43
C VAL A 256 -14.52 17.27 -1.42
N SER A 257 -14.93 16.08 -1.87
CA SER A 257 -14.22 15.38 -2.95
C SER A 257 -14.34 16.15 -4.26
N SER A 258 -13.28 16.13 -5.06
CA SER A 258 -13.26 16.78 -6.36
C SER A 258 -12.28 16.08 -7.29
N TRP A 259 -12.57 16.14 -8.60
CA TRP A 259 -11.68 15.64 -9.65
C TRP A 259 -10.33 16.37 -9.73
N THR A 260 -10.14 17.43 -8.93
CA THR A 260 -8.89 18.19 -8.82
C THR A 260 -8.22 18.07 -7.45
N SER A 261 -8.77 17.25 -6.54
CA SER A 261 -8.20 16.99 -5.21
C SER A 261 -6.89 16.21 -5.32
N PRO A 262 -5.92 16.44 -4.42
CA PRO A 262 -4.60 15.78 -4.47
C PRO A 262 -4.64 14.28 -4.11
N TYR A 263 -5.76 13.82 -3.56
CA TYR A 263 -6.09 12.41 -3.33
C TYR A 263 -7.53 12.20 -3.78
N MET A 264 -7.80 11.07 -4.44
CA MET A 264 -9.12 10.67 -4.92
C MET A 264 -9.30 9.17 -4.71
N GLY A 265 -10.35 8.79 -3.98
CA GLY A 265 -10.82 7.41 -3.91
C GLY A 265 -11.95 7.18 -4.92
N ASP A 266 -12.00 6.01 -5.53
CA ASP A 266 -13.10 5.59 -6.41
C ASP A 266 -13.27 4.06 -6.31
N ALA A 267 -14.44 3.54 -6.70
CA ALA A 267 -14.68 2.10 -6.74
C ALA A 267 -15.52 1.74 -7.97
N PHE A 268 -15.31 0.55 -8.51
CA PHE A 268 -16.22 -0.02 -9.50
C PHE A 268 -16.36 -1.52 -9.37
N THR A 269 -17.55 -2.00 -9.67
CA THR A 269 -17.87 -3.41 -9.70
C THR A 269 -17.13 -4.11 -10.84
N ILE A 270 -16.51 -5.25 -10.51
CA ILE A 270 -15.94 -6.20 -11.45
C ILE A 270 -17.11 -6.97 -12.05
N ASP A 271 -17.62 -6.51 -13.19
CA ASP A 271 -18.48 -7.35 -14.04
C ASP A 271 -17.74 -8.65 -14.37
N ASP A 272 -18.44 -9.80 -14.33
CA ASP A 272 -17.89 -11.13 -14.64
C ASP A 272 -17.33 -11.23 -16.08
N GLN A 273 -17.52 -10.19 -16.90
CA GLN A 273 -16.91 -9.96 -18.22
C GLN A 273 -15.41 -9.60 -18.11
N ARG A 274 -14.61 -10.46 -17.46
CA ARG A 274 -13.12 -10.46 -17.54
C ARG A 274 -12.60 -10.60 -18.99
N SER A 275 -13.49 -10.86 -19.94
CA SER A 275 -13.32 -11.01 -21.39
C SER A 275 -12.94 -9.73 -22.15
N ASN A 276 -13.23 -8.53 -21.64
CA ASN A 276 -13.08 -7.29 -22.41
C ASN A 276 -11.69 -6.63 -22.37
N LEU A 277 -10.79 -7.07 -21.48
CA LEU A 277 -9.40 -6.57 -21.38
C LEU A 277 -8.38 -7.44 -22.14
N SER A 278 -8.78 -8.63 -22.61
CA SER A 278 -7.89 -9.63 -23.22
C SER A 278 -7.84 -9.59 -24.75
N ALA A 279 -8.35 -8.53 -25.39
CA ALA A 279 -8.17 -8.29 -26.83
C ALA A 279 -6.85 -7.53 -27.08
N PRO A 280 -5.76 -8.18 -27.52
CA PRO A 280 -4.61 -7.46 -28.03
C PRO A 280 -5.04 -6.63 -29.25
N GLN A 281 -4.75 -5.34 -29.25
CA GLN A 281 -4.88 -4.53 -30.46
C GLN A 281 -3.85 -5.02 -31.48
N ALA A 282 -4.31 -5.86 -32.41
CA ALA A 282 -3.54 -6.24 -33.58
C ALA A 282 -3.16 -4.97 -34.35
N LYS A 283 -1.87 -4.87 -34.70
CA LYS A 283 -1.34 -3.88 -35.65
C LYS A 283 -1.49 -4.39 -37.08
#